data_AF-A0A1V5X0G9-F1
#
_entry.id   AF-A0A1V5X0G9-F1
#
_cell.length_a   1.000
_cell.length_b   1.000
_cell.length_c   1.000
_cell.angle_alpha   90.00
_cell.angle_beta   90.00
_cell.angle_gamma   90.00
#
_symmetry.space_group_name_H-M   'P 1'
#
loop_
_entity.id
_entity.type
_entity.pdbx_description
1 polymer ?
#
loop_
_entity_poly.entity_id
_entity_poly.type
_entity_poly.pdbx_seq_one_letter_code
_entity_poly.pdbx_strand_id
1 'polypeptide(L)'
;MPLEYQAQCLSCGHRGPVNPWGYQALVVDDARLVPLPHPYEARTLREQGTSFFMAGVEGRYARVDYRVCLDCGALAQHARLSFPVTLVGCLLVGLSLGLLWMAGALTRLPAWVMPMLGIGSWLGVTWVAAKLVRVLYRSRQRQLPLAVQCPHCGGTRLRDISSAIRQSLPCPKCNERSFQIFPVEMLPESIAPK
;
A
#
# COMPACT_ATOMS: atom_id res chain seq x y z
N MET A 1 -4.66 7.22 -8.73
CA MET A 1 -3.23 6.85 -8.82
C MET A 1 -3.16 5.66 -9.75
N PRO A 2 -2.20 5.64 -10.68
CA PRO A 2 -2.09 4.53 -11.64
C PRO A 2 -1.85 3.22 -10.88
N LEU A 3 -2.52 2.16 -11.33
CA LEU A 3 -2.49 0.85 -10.67
C LEU A 3 -1.19 0.11 -10.94
N GLU A 4 -0.60 0.34 -12.11
CA GLU A 4 0.60 -0.36 -12.60
C GLU A 4 1.65 0.62 -13.11
N TYR A 5 2.92 0.23 -12.91
CA TYR A 5 4.10 0.96 -13.34
C TYR A 5 5.01 0.06 -14.16
N GLN A 6 5.62 0.63 -15.19
CA GLN A 6 6.67 -0.02 -15.97
C GLN A 6 7.88 0.91 -16.06
N ALA A 7 9.07 0.35 -15.89
CA ALA A 7 10.29 1.11 -16.11
C ALA A 7 10.81 0.92 -17.54
N GLN A 8 11.37 1.97 -18.14
CA GLN A 8 12.00 1.90 -19.46
C GLN A 8 13.31 2.71 -19.46
N CYS A 9 14.35 2.14 -20.06
CA CYS A 9 15.62 2.82 -20.30
C CYS A 9 15.51 3.65 -21.57
N LEU A 10 15.71 4.96 -21.47
CA LEU A 10 15.68 5.85 -22.63
C LEU A 10 16.89 5.65 -23.56
N SER A 11 18.02 5.16 -23.04
CA SER A 11 19.24 4.98 -23.85
C SER A 11 19.24 3.69 -24.67
N CYS A 12 18.87 2.56 -24.07
CA CYS A 12 18.94 1.24 -24.73
C CYS A 12 17.57 0.60 -25.02
N GLY A 13 16.47 1.30 -24.69
CA GLY A 13 15.10 0.81 -24.90
C GLY A 13 14.66 -0.35 -24.00
N HIS A 14 15.53 -0.85 -23.10
CA HIS A 14 15.20 -1.96 -22.20
C HIS A 14 14.00 -1.62 -21.32
N ARG A 15 13.00 -2.52 -21.31
CA ARG A 15 11.81 -2.40 -20.47
C ARG A 15 11.93 -3.34 -19.27
N GLY A 16 11.63 -2.81 -18.09
CA GLY A 16 11.47 -3.58 -16.88
C GLY A 16 10.09 -4.28 -16.83
N PRO A 17 9.91 -5.19 -15.86
CA PRO A 17 8.62 -5.81 -15.62
C PRO A 17 7.56 -4.77 -15.21
N VAL A 18 6.32 -5.02 -15.59
CA VAL A 18 5.16 -4.28 -15.09
C VAL A 18 4.92 -4.70 -13.65
N ASN A 19 4.80 -3.74 -12.74
CA ASN A 19 4.55 -4.00 -11.33
C ASN A 19 3.39 -3.14 -10.83
N PRO A 20 2.48 -3.70 -10.02
CA PRO A 20 1.46 -2.90 -9.38
C PRO A 20 2.09 -1.94 -8.38
N TRP A 21 1.38 -0.86 -8.03
CA TRP A 21 1.80 0.05 -6.96
C TRP A 21 2.07 -0.68 -5.63
N GLY A 22 1.24 -1.66 -5.36
CA GLY A 22 1.22 -2.49 -4.17
C GLY A 22 -0.01 -3.38 -4.19
N TYR A 23 -0.10 -4.29 -3.23
CA TYR A 23 -1.25 -5.18 -3.09
C TYR A 23 -1.54 -5.44 -1.61
N GLN A 24 -2.74 -5.94 -1.36
CA GLN A 24 -3.15 -6.39 -0.04
C GLN A 24 -2.84 -7.89 0.07
N ALA A 25 -2.43 -8.34 1.25
CA ALA A 25 -2.09 -9.72 1.49
C ALA A 25 -2.58 -10.18 2.87
N LEU A 26 -2.90 -11.47 2.97
CA LEU A 26 -3.10 -12.17 4.22
C LEU A 26 -1.79 -12.84 4.63
N VAL A 27 -1.38 -12.63 5.89
CA VAL A 27 -0.27 -13.34 6.51
C VAL A 27 -0.80 -14.67 7.05
N VAL A 28 -0.26 -15.76 6.53
CA VAL A 28 -0.53 -17.13 6.94
C VAL A 28 0.76 -17.70 7.53
N ASP A 29 0.66 -18.44 8.64
CA ASP A 29 1.81 -19.05 9.32
C ASP A 29 2.94 -18.04 9.64
N ASP A 30 2.54 -16.84 10.08
CA ASP A 30 3.38 -15.69 10.48
C ASP A 30 4.33 -15.05 9.44
N ALA A 31 4.68 -15.73 8.35
CA ALA A 31 5.60 -15.20 7.33
C ALA A 31 5.08 -15.30 5.89
N ARG A 32 4.17 -16.24 5.58
CA ARG A 32 3.69 -16.44 4.21
C ARG A 32 2.66 -15.39 3.84
N LEU A 33 2.93 -14.63 2.78
CA LEU A 33 2.00 -13.65 2.24
C LEU A 33 1.15 -14.29 1.14
N VAL A 34 -0.16 -14.35 1.36
CA VAL A 34 -1.16 -14.76 0.36
C VAL A 34 -1.79 -13.49 -0.21
N PRO A 35 -1.56 -13.15 -1.49
CA PRO A 35 -2.16 -11.98 -2.11
C PRO A 35 -3.69 -12.01 -2.03
N LEU A 36 -4.31 -10.86 -1.83
CA LEU A 36 -5.75 -10.63 -1.85
C LEU A 36 -6.08 -9.86 -3.14
N PRO A 37 -6.38 -10.55 -4.26
CA PRO A 37 -6.64 -9.89 -5.53
C PRO A 37 -8.04 -9.27 -5.57
N HIS A 38 -8.16 -8.04 -6.06
CA HIS A 38 -9.45 -7.42 -6.36
C HIS A 38 -10.03 -8.01 -7.66
N PRO A 39 -11.34 -8.35 -7.75
CA PRO A 39 -12.41 -8.18 -6.75
C PRO A 39 -12.69 -9.42 -5.87
N TYR A 40 -11.74 -10.33 -5.73
CA TYR A 40 -11.92 -11.66 -5.10
C TYR A 40 -11.29 -11.78 -3.70
N GLU A 41 -11.04 -10.68 -3.02
CA GLU A 41 -10.39 -10.69 -1.71
C GLU A 41 -11.23 -11.44 -0.68
N ALA A 42 -12.55 -11.22 -0.69
CA ALA A 42 -13.48 -11.87 0.23
C ALA A 42 -13.53 -13.40 0.04
N ARG A 43 -13.40 -13.87 -1.21
CA ARG A 43 -13.32 -15.30 -1.52
C ARG A 43 -12.05 -15.91 -0.95
N THR A 44 -10.91 -15.26 -1.20
CA THR A 44 -9.60 -15.72 -0.69
C THR A 44 -9.58 -15.78 0.84
N LEU A 45 -10.13 -14.76 1.52
CA LEU A 45 -10.23 -14.76 2.98
C LEU A 45 -11.13 -15.89 3.50
N ARG A 46 -12.26 -16.16 2.83
CA ARG A 46 -13.17 -17.25 3.18
C ARG A 46 -12.52 -18.63 3.01
N GLU A 47 -11.75 -18.83 1.94
CA GLU A 47 -10.96 -20.05 1.71
C GLU A 47 -9.90 -20.25 2.81
N GLN A 48 -9.42 -19.17 3.42
CA GLN A 48 -8.49 -19.18 4.56
C GLN A 48 -9.22 -19.17 5.93
N GLY A 49 -10.54 -19.36 5.95
CA GLY A 49 -11.34 -19.44 7.18
C GLY A 49 -11.40 -18.13 7.98
N THR A 50 -11.24 -16.97 7.33
CA THR A 50 -11.23 -15.67 8.01
C THR A 50 -12.06 -14.61 7.26
N SER A 51 -12.14 -13.41 7.82
CA SER A 51 -12.77 -12.23 7.22
C SER A 51 -11.81 -11.05 7.28
N PHE A 52 -12.09 -9.96 6.56
CA PHE A 52 -11.24 -8.76 6.62
C PHE A 52 -11.10 -8.24 8.05
N PHE A 53 -12.21 -8.13 8.78
CA PHE A 53 -12.18 -7.63 10.15
C PHE A 53 -11.34 -8.54 11.05
N MET A 54 -11.56 -9.85 11.00
CA MET A 54 -10.79 -10.81 11.79
C MET A 54 -9.31 -10.80 11.42
N ALA A 55 -8.97 -10.77 10.12
CA ALA A 55 -7.59 -10.65 9.67
C ALA A 55 -6.93 -9.35 10.17
N GLY A 56 -7.67 -8.25 10.27
CA GLY A 56 -7.19 -6.99 10.86
C GLY A 56 -6.93 -7.10 12.35
N VAL A 57 -7.90 -7.62 13.11
CA VAL A 57 -7.82 -7.78 14.58
C VAL A 57 -6.73 -8.78 14.97
N GLU A 58 -6.58 -9.88 14.22
CA GLU A 58 -5.55 -10.90 14.40
C GLU A 58 -4.17 -10.45 13.92
N GLY A 59 -4.05 -9.27 13.32
CA GLY A 59 -2.78 -8.78 12.76
C GLY A 59 -2.24 -9.66 11.64
N ARG A 60 -3.14 -10.22 10.83
CA ARG A 60 -2.85 -11.02 9.64
C ARG A 60 -3.08 -10.26 8.35
N TYR A 61 -3.70 -9.08 8.39
CA TYR A 61 -3.83 -8.23 7.22
C TYR A 61 -2.56 -7.40 7.02
N ALA A 62 -1.96 -7.53 5.83
CA ALA A 62 -0.77 -6.80 5.44
C ALA A 62 -1.00 -6.03 4.13
N ARG A 63 -0.34 -4.89 4.03
CA ARG A 63 -0.18 -4.14 2.79
C ARG A 63 1.25 -4.29 2.32
N VAL A 64 1.42 -4.72 1.08
CA VAL A 64 2.72 -4.87 0.42
C VAL A 64 2.87 -3.73 -0.58
N ASP A 65 3.83 -2.85 -0.34
CA ASP A 65 4.17 -1.76 -1.25
C ASP A 65 5.50 -2.08 -1.95
N TYR A 66 5.65 -1.68 -3.22
CA TYR A 66 6.91 -1.85 -3.95
C TYR A 66 7.83 -0.64 -3.76
N ARG A 67 9.09 -0.93 -3.44
CA ARG A 67 10.16 0.06 -3.32
C ARG A 67 11.23 -0.17 -4.35
N VAL A 68 11.74 0.92 -4.91
CA VAL A 68 12.81 0.91 -5.90
C VAL A 68 14.10 1.32 -5.20
N CYS A 69 15.17 0.56 -5.45
CA CYS A 69 16.50 0.93 -5.02
C CYS A 69 17.10 1.97 -5.97
N LEU A 70 17.49 3.12 -5.43
CA LEU A 70 18.10 4.20 -6.21
C LEU A 70 19.54 3.90 -6.65
N ASP A 71 20.18 2.89 -6.04
CA ASP A 71 21.56 2.48 -6.33
C ASP A 71 21.67 1.53 -7.52
N CYS A 72 20.69 0.63 -7.71
CA CYS A 72 20.74 -0.41 -8.74
C CYS A 72 19.45 -0.56 -9.56
N GLY A 73 18.41 0.22 -9.27
CA GLY A 73 17.12 0.14 -9.98
C GLY A 73 16.27 -1.09 -9.64
N ALA A 74 16.75 -2.01 -8.80
CA ALA A 74 16.02 -3.21 -8.41
C ALA A 74 14.80 -2.90 -7.55
N LEU A 75 13.76 -3.71 -7.70
CA LEU A 75 12.54 -3.64 -6.89
C LEU A 75 12.67 -4.53 -5.65
N ALA A 76 12.16 -4.02 -4.53
CA ALA A 76 12.06 -4.74 -3.27
C ALA A 76 10.64 -4.59 -2.73
N GLN A 77 10.10 -5.66 -2.15
CA GLN A 77 8.79 -5.65 -1.51
C GLN A 77 8.91 -5.18 -0.06
N HIS A 78 8.03 -4.26 0.33
CA HIS A 78 7.92 -3.78 1.71
C HIS A 78 6.53 -4.12 2.26
N ALA A 79 6.47 -5.15 3.09
CA ALA A 79 5.23 -5.59 3.72
C ALA A 79 5.07 -4.97 5.12
N ARG A 80 3.90 -4.36 5.36
CA ARG A 80 3.52 -3.77 6.63
C ARG A 80 2.15 -4.26 7.07
N LEU A 81 2.04 -4.65 8.32
CA LEU A 81 0.74 -4.91 8.93
C LEU A 81 -0.08 -3.61 8.94
N SER A 82 -1.35 -3.75 8.58
CA SER A 82 -2.32 -2.66 8.53
C SER A 82 -3.66 -3.16 9.07
N PHE A 83 -4.58 -2.23 9.26
CA PHE A 83 -5.97 -2.56 9.57
C PHE A 83 -6.82 -2.28 8.33
N PRO A 84 -7.64 -3.23 7.86
CA PRO A 84 -8.46 -3.02 6.69
C PRO A 84 -9.57 -2.02 6.99
N VAL A 85 -9.77 -1.07 6.09
CA VAL A 85 -10.91 -0.16 6.12
C VAL A 85 -12.12 -0.94 5.62
N THR A 86 -12.88 -1.53 6.54
CA THR A 86 -14.06 -2.34 6.20
C THR A 86 -15.34 -1.50 6.23
N LEU A 87 -16.36 -1.97 5.51
CA LEU A 87 -17.69 -1.36 5.48
C LEU A 87 -18.33 -1.30 6.87
N VAL A 88 -18.03 -2.28 7.75
CA VAL A 88 -18.43 -2.28 9.17
C VAL A 88 -17.79 -1.13 9.91
N GLY A 89 -16.50 -0.86 9.68
CA GLY A 89 -15.83 0.31 10.21
C GLY A 89 -16.48 1.61 9.73
N CYS A 90 -16.80 1.72 8.44
CA CYS A 90 -17.52 2.88 7.90
C CYS A 90 -18.92 3.05 8.52
N LEU A 91 -19.63 1.96 8.81
CA LEU A 91 -20.93 1.99 9.49
C LEU A 91 -20.82 2.52 10.92
N LEU A 92 -19.84 2.01 11.69
CA LEU A 92 -19.58 2.50 13.05
C LEU A 92 -19.19 3.98 13.05
N VAL A 93 -18.43 4.42 12.04
CA VAL A 93 -18.11 5.83 11.83
C VAL A 93 -19.36 6.63 11.54
N GLY A 94 -20.20 6.19 10.61
CA GLY A 94 -21.46 6.85 10.28
C GLY A 94 -22.34 7.02 11.52
N LEU A 95 -22.44 6.00 12.36
CA LEU A 95 -23.13 6.05 13.64
C LEU A 95 -22.51 7.08 14.59
N SER A 96 -21.18 7.06 14.78
CA SER A 96 -20.49 8.02 15.65
C SER A 96 -20.60 9.46 15.15
N LEU A 97 -20.56 9.66 13.84
CA LEU A 97 -20.80 10.94 13.16
C LEU A 97 -22.23 11.42 13.39
N GLY A 98 -23.22 10.54 13.26
CA GLY A 98 -24.62 10.86 13.52
C GLY A 98 -24.85 11.29 14.98
N LEU A 99 -24.24 10.58 15.93
CA LEU A 99 -24.28 10.95 17.35
C LEU A 99 -23.58 12.28 17.63
N LEU A 100 -22.40 12.52 17.04
CA LEU A 100 -21.69 13.80 17.12
C LEU A 100 -22.50 14.94 16.50
N TRP A 101 -23.20 14.68 15.40
CA TRP A 101 -24.05 15.66 14.74
C TRP A 101 -25.25 16.03 15.61
N MET A 102 -25.92 15.06 16.24
CA MET A 102 -26.99 15.33 17.20
C MET A 102 -26.48 16.11 18.42
N ALA A 103 -25.35 15.71 19.00
CA ALA A 103 -24.72 16.44 20.11
C ALA A 103 -24.31 17.86 19.71
N GLY A 104 -23.76 18.01 18.50
CA GLY A 104 -23.35 19.27 17.91
C GLY A 104 -24.47 20.25 17.66
N ALA A 105 -25.63 19.74 17.22
CA ALA A 105 -26.86 20.52 17.06
C ALA A 105 -27.33 21.07 18.42
N LEU A 106 -27.20 20.28 19.50
CA LEU A 106 -27.51 20.73 20.85
C LEU A 106 -26.53 21.83 21.33
N THR A 107 -25.26 21.77 20.93
CA THR A 107 -24.22 22.75 21.31
C THR A 107 -24.08 23.92 20.33
N ARG A 108 -24.96 24.06 19.34
CA ARG A 108 -24.93 25.13 18.31
C ARG A 108 -23.60 25.28 17.57
N LEU A 109 -22.90 24.17 17.34
CA LEU A 109 -21.66 24.20 16.56
C LEU A 109 -21.99 24.49 15.08
N PRO A 110 -21.12 25.21 14.34
CA PRO A 110 -21.34 25.45 12.91
C PRO A 110 -21.40 24.12 12.14
N ALA A 111 -22.36 24.01 11.22
CA ALA A 111 -22.61 22.76 10.47
C ALA A 111 -21.38 22.25 9.70
N TRP A 112 -20.47 23.13 9.27
CA TRP A 112 -19.25 22.77 8.55
C TRP A 112 -18.18 22.10 9.44
N VAL A 113 -18.24 22.26 10.76
CA VAL A 113 -17.30 21.64 11.71
C VAL A 113 -17.57 20.15 11.88
N MET A 114 -18.84 19.73 11.80
CA MET A 114 -19.26 18.34 11.97
C MET A 114 -18.59 17.34 11.01
N PRO A 115 -18.60 17.55 9.68
CA PRO A 115 -17.93 16.62 8.76
C PRO A 115 -16.41 16.56 9.00
N MET A 116 -15.79 17.68 9.39
CA MET A 116 -14.35 17.70 9.72
C MET A 116 -14.04 16.86 10.96
N LEU A 117 -14.86 16.96 12.00
CA LEU A 117 -14.74 16.10 13.19
C LEU A 117 -14.95 14.62 12.86
N GLY A 118 -15.90 14.30 11.98
CA GLY A 118 -16.14 12.93 11.53
C GLY A 118 -14.99 12.33 10.75
N ILE A 119 -14.54 13.01 9.70
CA ILE A 119 -13.42 12.55 8.87
C ILE A 119 -12.14 12.48 9.73
N GLY A 120 -11.88 13.52 10.53
CA GLY A 120 -10.71 13.58 11.41
C GLY A 120 -10.70 12.47 12.45
N SER A 121 -11.83 12.21 13.12
CA SER A 121 -11.94 11.12 14.09
C SER A 121 -11.77 9.75 13.44
N TRP A 122 -12.36 9.54 12.26
CA TRP A 122 -12.18 8.30 11.51
C TRP A 122 -10.74 8.03 11.09
N LEU A 123 -10.07 9.02 10.50
CA LEU A 123 -8.66 8.93 10.14
C LEU A 123 -7.80 8.70 11.39
N GLY A 124 -8.14 9.34 12.51
CA GLY A 124 -7.51 9.11 13.81
C GLY A 124 -7.65 7.66 14.28
N VAL A 125 -8.88 7.12 14.33
CA VAL A 125 -9.16 5.75 14.78
C VAL A 125 -8.47 4.72 13.90
N THR A 126 -8.54 4.87 12.57
CA THR A 126 -7.87 3.94 11.63
C THR A 126 -6.34 4.01 11.75
N TRP A 127 -5.77 5.20 11.94
CA TRP A 127 -4.34 5.37 12.20
C TRP A 127 -3.91 4.72 13.52
N VAL A 128 -4.66 4.95 14.60
CA VAL A 128 -4.41 4.34 15.92
C VAL A 128 -4.53 2.82 15.84
N ALA A 129 -5.58 2.28 15.21
CA ALA A 129 -5.77 0.84 15.03
C ALA A 129 -4.60 0.22 14.25
N ALA A 130 -4.18 0.84 13.14
CA ALA A 130 -3.04 0.37 12.36
C ALA A 130 -1.72 0.41 13.15
N LYS A 131 -1.52 1.43 14.00
CA LYS A 131 -0.36 1.51 14.90
C LYS A 131 -0.43 0.44 15.99
N LEU A 132 -1.59 0.26 16.62
CA LEU A 132 -1.82 -0.70 17.68
C LEU A 132 -1.56 -2.13 17.20
N VAL A 133 -2.08 -2.51 16.04
CA VAL A 133 -1.81 -3.82 15.41
C VAL A 133 -0.30 -4.06 15.24
N ARG A 134 0.47 -3.06 14.80
CA ARG A 134 1.93 -3.22 14.64
C ARG A 134 2.67 -3.36 15.98
N VAL A 135 2.15 -2.76 17.04
CA VAL A 135 2.72 -2.87 18.39
C VAL A 135 2.40 -4.24 18.98
N LEU A 136 1.13 -4.65 18.92
CA LEU A 136 0.67 -5.94 19.45
C LEU A 136 1.30 -7.12 18.71
N TYR A 137 1.40 -7.05 17.38
CA TYR A 137 1.95 -8.10 16.52
C TYR A 137 3.37 -7.77 16.02
N ARG A 138 4.19 -7.16 16.89
CA ARG A 138 5.55 -6.72 16.53
C ARG A 138 6.46 -7.88 16.10
N SER A 139 6.27 -9.07 16.67
CA SER A 139 7.01 -10.28 16.29
C SER A 139 6.75 -10.64 14.83
N ARG A 140 5.48 -10.75 14.43
CA ARG A 140 5.07 -11.01 13.05
C ARG A 140 5.53 -9.92 12.10
N GLN A 141 5.39 -8.65 12.48
CA GLN A 141 5.87 -7.53 11.66
C GLN A 141 7.37 -7.60 11.34
N ARG A 142 8.20 -8.19 12.22
CA ARG A 142 9.64 -8.38 11.98
C ARG A 142 9.95 -9.53 11.03
N GLN A 143 9.07 -10.53 10.93
CA GLN A 143 9.23 -11.67 10.02
C GLN A 143 8.79 -11.33 8.59
N LEU A 144 7.94 -10.33 8.43
CA LEU A 144 7.54 -9.84 7.12
C LEU A 144 8.73 -9.22 6.37
N PRO A 145 8.71 -9.25 5.01
CA PRO A 145 9.74 -8.60 4.20
C PRO A 145 9.70 -7.08 4.41
N LEU A 146 10.51 -6.63 5.37
CA LEU A 146 10.83 -5.25 5.61
C LEU A 146 12.02 -4.95 4.70
N ALA A 147 11.79 -4.56 3.44
CA ALA A 147 12.89 -4.06 2.60
C ALA A 147 13.53 -2.81 3.24
N VAL A 148 14.46 -3.02 4.17
CA VAL A 148 15.34 -2.00 4.76
C VAL A 148 16.58 -1.83 3.89
N GLN A 149 17.00 -2.92 3.22
CA GLN A 149 18.09 -2.97 2.27
C GLN A 149 17.61 -3.60 0.97
N CYS A 150 18.23 -3.20 -0.13
CA CYS A 150 17.99 -3.80 -1.43
C CYS A 150 18.50 -5.25 -1.43
N PRO A 151 17.69 -6.25 -1.82
CA PRO A 151 18.13 -7.64 -1.87
C PRO A 151 19.19 -7.91 -2.94
N HIS A 152 19.35 -7.01 -3.91
CA HIS A 152 20.30 -7.16 -5.02
C HIS A 152 21.68 -6.54 -4.73
N CYS A 153 21.72 -5.33 -4.15
CA CYS A 153 22.98 -4.60 -3.94
C CYS A 153 23.30 -4.25 -2.48
N GLY A 154 22.42 -4.56 -1.53
CA GLY A 154 22.57 -4.17 -0.12
C GLY A 154 22.34 -2.68 0.17
N GLY A 155 22.11 -1.85 -0.87
CA GLY A 155 21.88 -0.41 -0.73
C GLY A 155 20.65 -0.08 0.11
N THR A 156 20.73 0.98 0.91
CA THR A 156 19.66 1.43 1.82
C THR A 156 18.78 2.52 1.21
N ARG A 157 19.14 3.05 0.02
CA ARG A 157 18.39 4.10 -0.66
C ARG A 157 17.18 3.52 -1.39
N LEU A 158 16.18 3.10 -0.62
CA LEU A 158 14.91 2.60 -1.11
C LEU A 158 13.85 3.72 -1.10
N ARG A 159 13.13 3.88 -2.20
CA ARG A 159 12.03 4.83 -2.34
C ARG A 159 10.76 4.12 -2.80
N ASP A 160 9.60 4.54 -2.32
CA ASP A 160 8.33 4.04 -2.83
C ASP A 160 8.23 4.35 -4.33
N ILE A 161 7.73 3.39 -5.12
CA ILE A 161 7.72 3.47 -6.59
C ILE A 161 7.10 4.77 -7.12
N SER A 162 6.05 5.27 -6.48
CA SER A 162 5.37 6.53 -6.84
C SER A 162 6.26 7.76 -6.65
N SER A 163 7.15 7.75 -5.65
CA SER A 163 8.11 8.83 -5.41
C SER A 163 9.34 8.75 -6.34
N ALA A 164 9.60 7.57 -6.92
CA ALA A 164 10.73 7.32 -7.81
C ALA A 164 10.45 7.68 -9.28
N ILE A 165 9.20 7.97 -9.66
CA ILE A 165 8.79 8.31 -11.04
C ILE A 165 9.67 9.41 -11.68
N ARG A 166 10.09 10.40 -10.88
CA ARG A 166 10.89 11.54 -11.36
C ARG A 166 12.39 11.32 -11.31
N GLN A 167 12.84 10.12 -10.96
CA GLN A 167 14.26 9.83 -10.79
C GLN A 167 14.80 8.98 -11.94
N SER A 168 15.99 9.34 -12.41
CA SER A 168 16.75 8.52 -13.35
C SER A 168 17.50 7.44 -12.59
N LEU A 169 17.09 6.19 -12.79
CA LEU A 169 17.69 5.03 -12.17
C LEU A 169 18.74 4.41 -13.10
N PRO A 170 19.73 3.69 -12.56
CA PRO A 170 20.65 2.92 -13.38
C PRO A 170 19.91 1.77 -14.07
N CYS A 171 20.12 1.64 -15.37
CA CYS A 171 19.55 0.55 -16.16
C CYS A 171 20.28 -0.77 -15.87
N PRO A 172 19.57 -1.87 -15.56
CA PRO A 172 20.22 -3.16 -15.30
C PRO A 172 20.92 -3.76 -16.53
N LYS A 173 20.60 -3.29 -17.75
CA LYS A 173 21.17 -3.79 -19.00
C LYS A 173 22.41 -3.01 -19.47
N CYS A 174 22.37 -1.68 -19.46
CA CYS A 174 23.45 -0.83 -19.99
C CYS A 174 24.15 0.02 -18.93
N ASN A 175 23.71 -0.05 -17.66
CA ASN A 175 24.21 0.73 -16.53
C ASN A 175 24.11 2.27 -16.66
N GLU A 176 23.56 2.79 -17.76
CA GLU A 176 23.27 4.22 -17.89
C GLU A 176 22.13 4.64 -16.96
N ARG A 177 22.24 5.85 -16.38
CA ARG A 177 21.21 6.45 -15.53
C ARG A 177 20.11 7.09 -16.36
N SER A 178 19.37 6.26 -17.09
CA SER A 178 18.27 6.68 -17.95
C SER A 178 17.05 5.77 -17.82
N PHE A 179 17.01 4.93 -16.77
CA PHE A 179 15.87 4.06 -16.46
C PHE A 179 14.81 4.86 -15.70
N GLN A 180 13.70 5.16 -16.36
CA GLN A 180 12.60 5.97 -15.82
C GLN A 180 11.36 5.11 -15.62
N ILE A 181 10.58 5.42 -14.58
CA ILE A 181 9.36 4.69 -14.25
C ILE A 181 8.16 5.46 -14.76
N PHE A 182 7.34 4.79 -15.56
CA PHE A 182 6.12 5.33 -16.14
C PHE A 182 4.90 4.57 -15.62
N PRO A 183 3.77 5.25 -15.38
CA PRO A 183 2.51 4.56 -15.18
C PRO A 183 2.02 3.96 -16.50
N VAL A 184 1.56 2.72 -16.48
CA VAL A 184 1.21 1.95 -17.69
C VAL A 184 0.06 2.60 -18.47
N GLU A 185 -0.92 3.19 -17.77
CA GLU A 185 -2.03 3.95 -18.38
C GLU A 185 -1.58 5.16 -19.22
N MET A 186 -0.34 5.63 -19.05
CA MET A 186 0.20 6.78 -19.78
C MET A 186 1.31 6.40 -20.76
N LEU A 187 1.48 5.11 -21.08
CA LEU A 187 2.45 4.73 -22.12
C LEU A 187 1.96 5.34 -23.45
N PRO A 188 2.70 6.28 -24.06
CA PRO A 188 2.28 6.90 -25.30
C PRO A 188 2.23 5.82 -26.38
N GLU A 189 1.13 5.78 -27.15
CA GLU A 189 0.92 4.81 -28.24
C GLU A 189 2.08 4.80 -29.26
N SER A 190 2.84 5.90 -29.36
CA SER A 190 4.05 5.98 -30.19
C SER A 190 5.20 5.05 -29.75
N ILE A 191 5.09 4.40 -28.58
CA ILE A 191 6.05 3.43 -28.03
C ILE A 191 5.43 2.02 -27.96
N ALA A 192 4.18 1.82 -28.38
CA ALA A 192 3.61 0.49 -28.49
C ALA A 192 4.39 -0.32 -29.56
N PRO A 193 4.81 -1.57 -29.26
CA PRO A 193 5.41 -2.42 -30.28
C PRO A 193 4.40 -2.62 -31.42
N LYS A 194 4.83 -2.36 -32.66
CA LYS A 194 4.11 -2.85 -33.85
C LYS A 194 4.10 -4.38 -33.85
#